data_AF-A0A7Y0M028-F1
#
_entry.id   AF-A0A7Y0M028-F1
#
_cell.length_a   1.000
_cell.length_b   1.000
_cell.length_c   1.000
_cell.angle_alpha   90.00
_cell.angle_beta   90.00
_cell.angle_gamma   90.00
#
_symmetry.space_group_name_H-M   'P 1'
#
loop_
_entity.id
_entity.type
_entity.pdbx_description
1 polymer ?
#
loop_
_entity_poly.entity_id
_entity_poly.type
_entity_poly.pdbx_seq_one_letter_code
_entity_poly.pdbx_strand_id
1 'polypeptide(L)'
;MWLQRTDLAALVPAPGAGAERLASLLDLPLADELGDDDARGGPHAPAPDDDGAPGPTPDAALALLPGLPRTWHEHEDLHVGGAPVDWWVEGEGSDAVVHATQLAGLARGLAQAAGRWELRHALEVVLTEPERVAELRAEAGFDR
;
A
#
# COMPACT_ATOMS: atom_id res chain seq x y z
N MET A 1 -3.32 3.42 1.92
CA MET A 1 -2.59 3.26 3.20
C MET A 1 -3.30 3.95 4.36
N TRP A 2 -3.51 5.28 4.31
CA TRP A 2 -4.11 6.08 5.40
C TRP A 2 -5.47 5.59 5.92
N LEU A 3 -6.28 4.92 5.10
CA LEU A 3 -7.56 4.35 5.54
C LEU A 3 -7.44 3.24 6.61
N GLN A 4 -6.23 2.72 6.86
CA GLN A 4 -5.98 1.81 7.98
C GLN A 4 -5.74 2.54 9.31
N ARG A 5 -5.35 3.82 9.25
CA ARG A 5 -5.15 4.69 10.43
C ARG A 5 -6.50 5.14 10.98
N THR A 6 -7.22 4.20 11.59
CA THR A 6 -8.54 4.42 12.20
C THR A 6 -8.49 5.26 13.48
N ASP A 7 -7.28 5.49 14.00
CA ASP A 7 -6.95 6.32 15.15
C ASP A 7 -6.95 7.83 14.86
N LEU A 8 -6.86 8.23 13.59
CA LEU A 8 -6.83 9.64 13.19
C LEU A 8 -8.20 10.32 13.36
N ALA A 9 -9.02 10.28 12.31
CA ALA A 9 -10.36 10.87 12.25
C ALA A 9 -11.18 10.17 11.16
N ALA A 10 -12.44 10.57 10.99
CA ALA A 10 -13.19 10.17 9.81
C ALA A 10 -12.51 10.70 8.53
N LEU A 11 -12.11 9.80 7.63
CA LEU A 11 -11.38 10.14 6.42
C LEU A 11 -12.31 10.24 5.20
N VAL A 12 -12.05 11.22 4.34
CA VAL A 12 -12.70 11.39 3.03
C VAL A 12 -11.68 11.06 1.93
N PRO A 13 -11.82 9.94 1.20
CA PRO A 13 -10.91 9.61 0.10
C PRO A 13 -11.05 10.62 -1.05
N ALA A 14 -9.91 11.05 -1.59
CA ALA A 14 -9.84 11.91 -2.77
C ALA A 14 -8.73 11.44 -3.72
N PRO A 15 -8.89 11.62 -5.04
CA PRO A 15 -7.77 11.47 -5.97
C PRO A 15 -6.67 12.48 -5.63
N GLY A 16 -5.40 12.09 -5.73
CA GLY A 16 -4.26 12.96 -5.34
C GLY A 16 -4.30 14.34 -6.02
N ALA A 17 -4.64 14.41 -7.30
CA ALA A 17 -4.75 15.67 -8.05
C ALA A 17 -5.85 16.63 -7.55
N GLY A 18 -6.77 16.16 -6.70
CA GLY A 18 -7.90 16.92 -6.15
C GLY A 18 -7.94 17.00 -4.62
N ALA A 19 -7.02 16.33 -3.91
CA ALA A 19 -7.04 16.22 -2.45
C ALA A 19 -6.95 17.59 -1.77
N GLU A 20 -5.96 18.42 -2.12
CA GLU A 20 -5.81 19.78 -1.56
C GLU A 20 -7.03 20.67 -1.79
N ARG A 21 -7.59 20.62 -3.01
CA ARG A 21 -8.78 21.41 -3.34
C ARG A 21 -10.00 20.96 -2.55
N LEU A 22 -10.16 19.65 -2.35
CA LEU A 22 -11.27 19.10 -1.57
C LEU A 22 -11.11 19.43 -0.08
N ALA A 23 -9.90 19.28 0.46
CA ALA A 23 -9.57 19.64 1.84
C ALA A 23 -9.90 21.11 2.11
N SER A 24 -9.43 22.01 1.24
CA SER A 24 -9.74 23.44 1.33
C SER A 24 -11.24 23.75 1.20
N LEU A 25 -11.97 23.05 0.32
CA LEU A 25 -13.41 23.25 0.14
C LEU A 25 -14.23 22.82 1.38
N LEU A 26 -13.80 21.74 2.03
CA LEU A 26 -14.49 21.17 3.19
C LEU A 26 -13.98 21.70 4.53
N ASP A 27 -12.96 22.58 4.51
CA ASP A 27 -12.26 23.07 5.70
C ASP A 27 -11.73 21.92 6.57
N LEU A 28 -11.13 20.92 5.91
CA LEU A 28 -10.55 19.73 6.54
C LEU A 28 -9.03 19.73 6.40
N PRO A 29 -8.29 19.27 7.42
CA PRO A 29 -6.86 18.99 7.27
C PRO A 29 -6.63 17.80 6.33
N LEU A 30 -5.46 17.76 5.69
CA LEU A 30 -4.97 16.57 4.98
C LEU A 30 -4.58 15.48 5.99
N ALA A 31 -4.65 14.22 5.58
CA ALA A 31 -4.28 13.10 6.45
C ALA A 31 -2.81 13.19 6.92
N ASP A 32 -1.92 13.64 6.04
CA ASP A 32 -0.50 13.85 6.32
C ASP A 32 -0.25 14.91 7.40
N GLU A 33 -1.20 15.85 7.60
CA GLU A 33 -1.13 16.88 8.65
C GLU A 33 -1.66 16.39 10.00
N LEU A 34 -2.33 15.23 10.03
CA LEU A 34 -2.86 14.62 11.24
C LEU A 34 -1.92 13.55 11.82
N GLY A 35 -0.97 13.03 11.03
CA GLY A 35 0.07 12.13 11.52
C GLY A 35 1.04 12.89 12.43
N ASP A 36 1.45 12.28 13.55
CA ASP A 36 2.25 12.92 14.62
C ASP A 36 3.40 13.80 14.10
N ASP A 37 3.42 15.05 14.58
CA ASP A 37 4.39 16.13 14.30
C ASP A 37 5.87 15.80 14.65
N ASP A 38 6.15 14.67 15.34
CA ASP A 38 7.48 14.35 15.87
C ASP A 38 8.27 13.28 15.09
N ALA A 39 7.69 12.64 14.06
CA ALA A 39 8.42 11.67 13.23
C ALA A 39 8.72 12.24 11.83
N ARG A 40 9.74 13.12 11.77
CA ARG A 40 10.39 13.57 10.52
C ARG A 40 9.41 14.17 9.50
N GLY A 41 8.88 15.34 9.82
CA GLY A 41 8.13 16.20 8.91
C GLY A 41 8.79 16.36 7.54
N GLY A 42 8.20 15.69 6.57
CA GLY A 42 8.41 15.82 5.14
C GLY A 42 7.08 15.51 4.43
N PRO A 43 6.94 15.80 3.13
CA PRO A 43 5.70 15.60 2.36
C PRO A 43 5.36 14.11 2.10
N HIS A 44 5.81 13.19 2.96
CA HIS A 44 5.64 11.76 2.81
C HIS A 44 5.01 11.18 4.07
N ALA A 45 4.15 10.19 3.87
CA ALA A 45 3.55 9.40 4.92
C ALA A 45 4.59 8.95 5.97
N PRO A 46 4.21 8.85 7.24
CA PRO A 46 5.08 8.36 8.30
C PRO A 46 5.60 6.96 7.93
N ALA A 47 6.88 6.73 8.20
CA ALA A 47 7.46 5.40 8.10
C ALA A 47 6.87 4.49 9.18
N PRO A 48 6.91 3.17 8.99
CA PRO A 48 6.65 2.20 10.06
C PRO A 48 7.53 2.42 11.29
N ASP A 49 7.01 2.01 12.45
CA ASP A 49 7.67 2.21 13.74
C ASP A 49 8.94 1.32 13.89
N ASP A 50 9.05 0.25 13.10
CA ASP A 50 10.24 -0.57 12.93
C ASP A 50 10.49 -0.91 11.44
N ASP A 51 11.67 -1.40 11.10
CA ASP A 51 12.05 -1.65 9.70
C ASP A 51 11.47 -2.96 9.13
N GLY A 52 11.02 -3.91 9.96
CA GLY A 52 10.70 -5.28 9.56
C GLY A 52 11.87 -6.05 8.94
N ALA A 53 11.57 -7.18 8.31
CA ALA A 53 12.53 -8.04 7.64
C ALA A 53 12.39 -7.94 6.12
N PRO A 54 13.43 -7.52 5.37
CA PRO A 54 13.35 -7.43 3.92
C PRO A 54 13.30 -8.82 3.27
N GLY A 55 12.41 -8.97 2.30
CA GLY A 55 12.21 -10.19 1.51
C GLY A 55 12.01 -9.88 0.02
N PRO A 56 12.30 -10.84 -0.87
CA PRO A 56 12.00 -10.68 -2.29
C PRO A 56 10.49 -10.71 -2.53
N THR A 57 10.01 -9.86 -3.43
CA THR A 57 8.65 -9.98 -3.96
C THR A 57 8.56 -11.26 -4.80
N PRO A 58 7.59 -12.15 -4.54
CA PRO A 58 7.47 -13.41 -5.29
C PRO A 58 7.36 -13.21 -6.81
N ASP A 59 8.08 -14.04 -7.57
CA ASP A 59 8.16 -13.94 -9.04
C ASP A 59 6.79 -14.01 -9.72
N ALA A 60 5.85 -14.78 -9.16
CA ALA A 60 4.51 -14.89 -9.70
C ALA A 60 3.75 -13.55 -9.63
N ALA A 61 3.91 -12.78 -8.55
CA ALA A 61 3.33 -11.44 -8.44
C ALA A 61 3.96 -10.47 -9.46
N LEU A 62 5.29 -10.51 -9.60
CA LEU A 62 6.03 -9.73 -10.62
C LEU A 62 5.61 -10.10 -12.06
N ALA A 63 5.27 -11.37 -12.28
CA ALA A 63 4.78 -11.87 -13.56
C ALA A 63 3.31 -11.47 -13.83
N LEU A 64 2.47 -11.35 -12.80
CA LEU A 64 1.10 -10.84 -12.93
C LEU A 64 1.12 -9.34 -13.26
N LEU A 65 1.89 -8.56 -12.49
CA LEU A 65 1.93 -7.11 -12.61
C LEU A 65 3.38 -6.60 -12.73
N PRO A 66 3.88 -6.40 -13.96
CA PRO A 66 5.17 -5.78 -14.18
C PRO A 66 5.19 -4.34 -13.63
N GLY A 67 6.27 -3.98 -12.93
CA GLY A 67 6.41 -2.66 -12.29
C GLY A 67 6.17 -2.65 -10.79
N LEU A 68 5.89 -3.81 -10.18
CA LEU A 68 5.93 -3.95 -8.72
C LEU A 68 7.35 -3.77 -8.15
N PRO A 69 7.46 -3.32 -6.90
CA PRO A 69 8.71 -3.37 -6.14
C PRO A 69 9.30 -4.78 -6.11
N ARG A 70 10.63 -4.87 -6.19
CA ARG A 70 11.34 -6.17 -6.17
C ARG A 70 11.52 -6.73 -4.77
N THR A 71 11.37 -5.89 -3.76
CA THR A 71 11.51 -6.22 -2.35
C THR A 71 10.33 -5.66 -1.59
N TRP A 72 10.03 -6.29 -0.46
CA TRP A 72 9.04 -5.84 0.52
C TRP A 72 9.58 -6.15 1.91
N HIS A 73 8.98 -5.57 2.94
CA HIS A 73 9.35 -5.77 4.33
C HIS A 73 8.24 -6.54 5.05
N GLU A 74 8.58 -7.71 5.58
CA GLU A 74 7.71 -8.53 6.41
C GLU A 74 7.76 -8.05 7.85
N HIS A 75 6.59 -7.95 8.47
CA HIS A 75 6.42 -7.50 9.84
C HIS A 75 5.67 -8.56 10.63
N GLU A 76 6.11 -8.89 11.84
CA GLU A 76 5.27 -9.70 12.74
C GLU A 76 4.09 -8.87 13.26
N ASP A 77 4.35 -7.62 13.66
CA ASP A 77 3.37 -6.65 14.17
C ASP A 77 3.64 -5.25 13.61
N LEU A 78 2.99 -4.87 12.51
CA LEU A 78 3.23 -3.59 11.84
C LEU A 78 2.46 -2.44 12.50
N HIS A 79 3.20 -1.40 12.91
CA HIS A 79 2.64 -0.16 13.46
C HIS A 79 3.16 1.06 12.69
N VAL A 80 2.33 2.08 12.59
CA VAL A 80 2.69 3.36 11.96
C VAL A 80 2.17 4.48 12.84
N GLY A 81 3.08 5.21 13.50
CA GLY A 81 2.70 6.22 14.49
C GLY A 81 1.94 5.59 15.66
N GLY A 82 2.39 4.42 16.13
CA GLY A 82 1.79 3.68 17.24
C GLY A 82 0.47 2.97 16.93
N ALA A 83 -0.11 3.15 15.73
CA ALA A 83 -1.35 2.52 15.33
C ALA A 83 -1.10 1.23 14.52
N PRO A 84 -1.75 0.11 14.85
CA PRO A 84 -1.57 -1.15 14.13
C PRO A 84 -2.20 -1.08 12.73
N VAL A 85 -1.48 -1.57 11.72
CA VAL A 85 -1.96 -1.68 10.34
C VAL A 85 -1.51 -3.02 9.73
N ASP A 86 -2.24 -3.54 8.75
CA ASP A 86 -1.89 -4.83 8.12
C ASP A 86 -0.88 -4.68 6.97
N TRP A 87 -0.82 -3.47 6.39
CA TRP A 87 0.10 -3.12 5.32
C TRP A 87 0.40 -1.63 5.29
N TRP A 88 1.54 -1.23 4.76
CA TRP A 88 1.91 0.17 4.55
C TRP A 88 2.74 0.30 3.28
N VAL A 89 2.72 1.48 2.65
CA VAL A 89 3.47 1.73 1.42
C VAL A 89 4.11 3.10 1.51
N GLU A 90 5.42 3.16 1.29
CA GLU A 90 6.15 4.41 1.11
C GLU A 90 6.48 4.59 -0.37
N GLY A 91 6.05 5.71 -0.97
CA GLY A 91 6.25 5.97 -2.39
C GLY A 91 5.27 5.23 -3.31
N GLU A 92 5.60 5.19 -4.61
CA GLU A 92 4.77 4.61 -5.66
C GLU A 92 5.62 3.87 -6.71
N GLY A 93 4.99 2.98 -7.48
CA GLY A 93 5.62 2.24 -8.56
C GLY A 93 6.64 1.21 -8.09
N SER A 94 7.66 0.99 -8.91
CA SER A 94 8.72 -0.01 -8.65
C SER A 94 9.71 0.40 -7.56
N ASP A 95 9.75 1.68 -7.23
CA ASP A 95 10.64 2.26 -6.23
C ASP A 95 9.96 2.36 -4.85
N ALA A 96 8.69 1.96 -4.75
CA ALA A 96 7.96 1.95 -3.49
C ALA A 96 8.51 0.90 -2.51
N VAL A 97 8.43 1.20 -1.22
CA VAL A 97 8.70 0.24 -0.15
C VAL A 97 7.36 -0.25 0.39
N VAL A 98 7.13 -1.56 0.31
CA VAL A 98 5.88 -2.17 0.79
C VAL A 98 6.16 -2.92 2.08
N HIS A 99 5.34 -2.67 3.09
CA HIS A 99 5.37 -3.33 4.39
C HIS A 99 4.08 -4.12 4.57
N ALA A 100 4.15 -5.33 5.10
CA ALA A 100 2.96 -6.12 5.39
C ALA A 100 3.20 -7.15 6.49
N THR A 101 2.13 -7.52 7.17
CA THR A 101 2.15 -8.59 8.17
C THR A 101 1.82 -9.97 7.59
N GLN A 102 1.08 -9.99 6.49
CA GLN A 102 0.53 -11.21 5.88
C GLN A 102 0.41 -11.06 4.36
N LEU A 103 0.26 -12.18 3.64
CA LEU A 103 0.13 -12.17 2.17
C LEU A 103 -1.05 -11.33 1.66
N ALA A 104 -2.18 -11.31 2.36
CA ALA A 104 -3.31 -10.45 2.01
C ALA A 104 -2.97 -8.95 2.16
N GLY A 105 -2.19 -8.59 3.19
CA GLY A 105 -1.64 -7.25 3.36
C GLY A 105 -0.65 -6.91 2.25
N LEU A 106 0.28 -7.82 1.94
CA LEU A 106 1.25 -7.67 0.86
C LEU A 106 0.55 -7.45 -0.49
N ALA A 107 -0.49 -8.21 -0.78
CA ALA A 107 -1.28 -8.06 -2.01
C ALA A 107 -1.88 -6.66 -2.15
N ARG A 108 -2.45 -6.13 -1.05
CA ARG A 108 -3.02 -4.77 -1.01
C ARG A 108 -1.94 -3.70 -1.13
N GLY A 109 -0.80 -3.88 -0.44
CA GLY A 109 0.35 -2.98 -0.52
C GLY A 109 0.93 -2.91 -1.94
N LEU A 110 1.16 -4.06 -2.58
CA LEU A 110 1.63 -4.14 -3.97
C LEU A 110 0.64 -3.50 -4.95
N ALA A 111 -0.66 -3.78 -4.78
CA ALA A 111 -1.71 -3.17 -5.60
C ALA A 111 -1.77 -1.64 -5.44
N GLN A 112 -1.64 -1.16 -4.20
CA GLN A 112 -1.58 0.27 -3.89
C GLN A 112 -0.34 0.91 -4.54
N ALA A 113 0.85 0.33 -4.34
CA ALA A 113 2.11 0.83 -4.87
C ALA A 113 2.05 0.97 -6.40
N ALA A 114 1.47 -0.01 -7.10
CA ALA A 114 1.34 0.05 -8.56
C ALA A 114 0.21 0.97 -9.07
N GLY A 115 -0.61 1.55 -8.18
CA GLY A 115 -1.81 2.28 -8.57
C GLY A 115 -2.88 1.40 -9.24
N ARG A 116 -2.89 0.09 -8.93
CA ARG A 116 -3.79 -0.92 -9.51
C ARG A 116 -4.60 -1.62 -8.42
N TRP A 117 -5.31 -0.85 -7.60
CA TRP A 117 -6.05 -1.33 -6.44
C TRP A 117 -7.09 -2.44 -6.77
N GLU A 118 -7.62 -2.43 -7.98
CA GLU A 118 -8.54 -3.45 -8.48
C GLU A 118 -7.89 -4.85 -8.53
N LEU A 119 -6.57 -4.94 -8.69
CA LEU A 119 -5.83 -6.21 -8.78
C LEU A 119 -5.45 -6.82 -7.43
N ARG A 120 -5.81 -6.20 -6.29
CA ARG A 120 -5.43 -6.68 -4.96
C ARG A 120 -5.83 -8.14 -4.69
N HIS A 121 -6.99 -8.57 -5.19
CA HIS A 121 -7.48 -9.93 -4.99
C HIS A 121 -6.78 -10.94 -5.91
N ALA A 122 -6.49 -10.54 -7.15
CA ALA A 122 -5.71 -11.37 -8.07
C ALA A 122 -4.27 -11.55 -7.56
N LEU A 123 -3.67 -10.50 -6.99
CA LEU A 123 -2.37 -10.57 -6.33
C LEU A 123 -2.40 -11.51 -5.13
N GLU A 124 -3.43 -11.44 -4.28
CA GLU A 124 -3.58 -12.33 -3.13
C GLU A 124 -3.65 -13.81 -3.54
N VAL A 125 -4.43 -14.10 -4.59
CA VAL A 125 -4.49 -15.46 -5.16
C VAL A 125 -3.13 -15.88 -5.69
N VAL A 126 -2.43 -15.05 -6.47
CA VAL A 126 -1.10 -15.41 -7.00
C VAL A 126 -0.05 -15.62 -5.90
N LEU A 127 -0.13 -14.87 -4.80
CA LEU A 127 0.77 -15.05 -3.66
C LEU A 127 0.55 -16.38 -2.93
N THR A 128 -0.68 -16.90 -2.97
CA THR A 128 -1.07 -18.16 -2.31
C THR A 128 -1.02 -19.37 -3.25
N GLU A 129 -1.34 -19.16 -4.53
CA GLU A 129 -1.45 -20.15 -5.61
C GLU A 129 -0.63 -19.66 -6.85
N PRO A 130 0.71 -19.69 -6.79
CA PRO A 130 1.58 -19.13 -7.84
C PRO A 130 1.36 -19.70 -9.24
N GLU A 131 0.91 -20.95 -9.34
CA GLU A 131 0.61 -21.63 -10.59
C GLU A 131 -0.56 -21.00 -11.37
N ARG A 132 -1.42 -20.24 -10.70
CA ARG A 132 -2.57 -19.57 -11.33
C ARG A 132 -2.22 -18.25 -12.02
N VAL A 133 -0.95 -17.84 -12.00
CA VAL A 133 -0.52 -16.57 -12.61
C VAL A 133 -0.87 -16.45 -14.09
N ALA A 134 -0.81 -17.54 -14.86
CA ALA A 134 -1.13 -17.52 -16.29
C ALA A 134 -2.63 -17.29 -16.55
N GLU A 135 -3.49 -17.92 -15.75
CA GLU A 135 -4.95 -17.74 -15.77
C GLU A 135 -5.31 -16.31 -15.42
N LEU A 136 -4.84 -15.81 -14.28
CA LEU A 136 -5.16 -14.47 -13.77
C LEU A 136 -4.60 -13.35 -14.65
N ARG A 137 -3.44 -13.57 -15.28
CA ARG A 137 -2.89 -12.62 -16.26
C ARG A 137 -3.74 -12.53 -17.52
N ALA A 138 -4.37 -13.63 -17.95
CA ALA A 138 -5.32 -13.60 -19.05
C ALA A 138 -6.59 -12.82 -18.66
N GLU A 139 -7.16 -13.09 -17.48
CA GLU A 139 -8.32 -12.39 -16.95
C GLU A 139 -8.09 -10.88 -16.81
N ALA A 140 -7.00 -10.47 -16.17
CA ALA A 140 -6.64 -9.06 -16.01
C ALA A 140 -6.40 -8.32 -17.35
N GLY A 141 -6.14 -9.05 -18.43
CA GLY A 141 -6.02 -8.50 -19.77
C GLY A 141 -7.36 -8.12 -20.40
N PHE A 142 -8.47 -8.74 -19.99
CA PHE A 142 -9.81 -8.44 -20.47
C PHE A 142 -10.48 -7.25 -19.76
N ASP A 143 -10.01 -6.89 -18.57
CA ASP A 143 -10.51 -5.76 -17.78
C ASP A 143 -9.87 -4.40 -18.15
N ARG A 144 -9.19 -4.33 -19.31
CA ARG A 144 -8.43 -3.15 -19.76
C ARG A 144 -9.13 -2.42 -20.91
#